data_AF-A0A9E3WVD5-F1
#
_entry.id   AF-A0A9E3WVD5-F1
#
_cell.length_a   1.000
_cell.length_b   1.000
_cell.length_c   1.000
_cell.angle_alpha   90.00
_cell.angle_beta   90.00
_cell.angle_gamma   90.00
#
_symmetry.space_group_name_H-M   'P 1'
#
loop_
_entity.id
_entity.type
_entity.pdbx_description
1 polymer ?
#
loop_
_entity_poly.entity_id
_entity_poly.type
_entity_poly.pdbx_seq_one_letter_code
_entity_poly.pdbx_strand_id
1 'polypeptide(L)'
;GGRDGAGLVAVGLKDGKTIWKATDEHASYSSPTRARIGGGERAVFFTRLSAMLIDPANGHVDAQIPFGQRGPTVNAATPLVAGDALFLTASYSIGARMLRVSPDGFEEIWSSDDVLSSQYNTPVYADGRLYGIHGREDVGVAALRCVEAATGKVRWSVDDFGVAHVLLAGDKLLLAKIDGQLVLAQASPEKFQPLARHAAFDGTLRAIPALSGGKLLARDDNELKCIDVSAGP
;
A
#
# COMPACT_ATOMS: atom_id res chain seq x y z
N GLY A 1 12.53 -11.62 10.07
CA GLY A 1 13.19 -12.28 11.20
C GLY A 1 13.36 -11.24 12.29
N GLY A 2 14.49 -11.22 13.00
CA GLY A 2 14.81 -10.22 14.03
C GLY A 2 15.87 -10.63 15.06
N ARG A 3 16.53 -11.78 14.88
CA ARG A 3 17.71 -12.17 15.66
C ARG A 3 18.89 -12.38 14.72
N ASP A 4 20.10 -12.23 15.23
CA ASP A 4 21.35 -12.42 14.49
C ASP A 4 21.43 -11.57 13.21
N GLY A 5 20.95 -10.33 13.27
CA GLY A 5 20.92 -9.38 12.17
C GLY A 5 19.95 -9.75 11.04
N ALA A 6 19.09 -10.76 11.23
CA ALA A 6 18.19 -11.29 10.19
C ALA A 6 16.77 -10.66 10.23
N GLY A 7 16.67 -9.38 10.57
CA GLY A 7 15.43 -8.61 10.40
C GLY A 7 15.02 -8.60 8.93
N LEU A 8 15.98 -8.23 8.08
CA LEU A 8 15.91 -8.23 6.63
C LEU A 8 17.02 -9.11 6.05
N VAL A 9 16.72 -9.77 4.93
CA VAL A 9 17.62 -10.73 4.30
C VAL A 9 17.50 -10.60 2.78
N ALA A 10 18.64 -10.50 2.10
CA ALA A 10 18.71 -10.72 0.66
C ALA A 10 19.29 -12.10 0.36
N VAL A 11 18.73 -12.74 -0.66
CA VAL A 11 19.16 -14.05 -1.15
C VAL A 11 19.48 -14.00 -2.64
N GLY A 12 20.49 -14.76 -3.06
CA GLY A 12 20.87 -14.89 -4.46
C GLY A 12 19.81 -15.61 -5.27
N LEU A 13 19.39 -15.03 -6.41
CA LEU A 13 18.39 -15.63 -7.29
C LEU A 13 18.82 -17.00 -7.85
N LYS A 14 20.12 -17.21 -8.03
CA LYS A 14 20.67 -18.43 -8.64
C LYS A 14 20.75 -19.61 -7.68
N ASP A 15 21.12 -19.36 -6.43
CA ASP A 15 21.49 -20.41 -5.48
C ASP A 15 20.81 -20.30 -4.10
N GLY A 16 19.97 -19.28 -3.89
CA GLY A 16 19.25 -19.05 -2.64
C GLY A 16 20.15 -18.68 -1.46
N LYS A 17 21.46 -18.48 -1.67
CA LYS A 17 22.37 -18.17 -0.57
C LYS A 17 22.14 -16.74 -0.08
N THR A 18 22.26 -16.55 1.23
CA THR A 18 22.22 -15.21 1.82
C THR A 18 23.36 -14.36 1.27
N ILE A 19 23.02 -13.22 0.68
CA ILE A 19 23.98 -12.20 0.22
C ILE A 19 24.32 -11.28 1.38
N TRP A 20 23.29 -10.78 2.05
CA TRP A 20 23.42 -9.92 3.22
C TRP A 20 22.24 -10.12 4.16
N LYS A 21 22.45 -9.73 5.42
CA LYS A 21 21.44 -9.59 6.45
C LYS A 21 21.55 -8.19 7.03
N ALA A 22 20.42 -7.61 7.44
CA ALA A 22 20.41 -6.30 8.06
C ALA A 22 19.38 -6.22 9.19
N THR A 23 19.78 -5.53 10.26
CA THR A 23 18.97 -5.15 11.43
C THR A 23 18.49 -6.32 12.31
N ASP A 24 18.21 -6.04 13.58
CA ASP A 24 17.51 -6.96 14.49
C ASP A 24 16.01 -6.62 14.60
N GLU A 25 15.50 -5.83 13.67
CA GLU A 25 14.10 -5.46 13.65
C GLU A 25 13.20 -6.67 13.40
N HIS A 26 12.07 -6.69 14.10
CA HIS A 26 11.06 -7.71 13.88
C HIS A 26 10.36 -7.52 12.54
N ALA A 27 9.99 -8.63 11.90
CA ALA A 27 9.27 -8.63 10.63
C ALA A 27 7.94 -7.86 10.68
N SER A 28 7.54 -7.38 9.51
CA SER A 28 6.22 -6.83 9.24
C SER A 28 5.54 -7.60 8.09
N TYR A 29 4.39 -7.14 7.63
CA TYR A 29 3.54 -7.87 6.68
C TYR A 29 3.59 -7.32 5.24
N SER A 30 4.15 -6.13 5.07
CA SER A 30 4.24 -5.47 3.76
C SER A 30 5.40 -5.98 2.90
N SER A 31 5.25 -5.86 1.57
CA SER A 31 6.37 -6.03 0.64
C SER A 31 7.29 -4.80 0.65
N PRO A 32 8.58 -4.94 0.27
CA PRO A 32 9.43 -3.78 0.05
C PRO A 32 9.08 -3.04 -1.23
N THR A 33 9.32 -1.74 -1.24
CA THR A 33 9.16 -0.90 -2.44
C THR A 33 10.49 -0.43 -2.95
N ARG A 34 10.82 -0.76 -4.20
CA ARG A 34 12.01 -0.23 -4.88
C ARG A 34 11.76 1.21 -5.32
N ALA A 35 12.75 2.07 -5.13
CA ALA A 35 12.72 3.47 -5.48
C ALA A 35 14.07 3.92 -6.06
N ARG A 36 14.05 5.00 -6.84
CA ARG A 36 15.28 5.68 -7.27
C ARG A 36 15.39 7.00 -6.53
N ILE A 37 16.25 7.05 -5.51
CA ILE A 37 16.43 8.21 -4.63
C ILE A 37 17.85 8.72 -4.78
N GLY A 38 18.03 10.03 -4.98
CA GLY A 38 19.36 10.64 -5.18
C GLY A 38 20.17 10.05 -6.34
N GLY A 39 19.49 9.50 -7.36
CA GLY A 39 20.12 8.89 -8.53
C GLY A 39 20.47 7.40 -8.39
N GLY A 40 20.46 6.85 -7.16
CA GLY A 40 20.74 5.44 -6.86
C GLY A 40 19.49 4.59 -6.60
N GLU A 41 19.62 3.27 -6.68
CA GLU A 41 18.55 2.35 -6.27
C GLU A 41 18.49 2.26 -4.75
N ARG A 42 17.26 2.32 -4.23
CA ARG A 42 16.94 2.14 -2.83
C ARG A 42 15.70 1.26 -2.68
N ALA A 43 15.53 0.71 -1.50
CA ALA A 43 14.33 -0.01 -1.13
C ALA A 43 13.80 0.51 0.20
N VAL A 44 12.48 0.68 0.28
CA VAL A 44 11.78 1.03 1.51
C VAL A 44 11.15 -0.21 2.10
N PHE A 45 11.42 -0.49 3.38
CA PHE A 45 10.88 -1.62 4.12
C PHE A 45 10.07 -1.14 5.32
N PHE A 46 8.94 -1.78 5.61
CA PHE A 46 8.41 -1.77 6.97
C PHE A 46 8.98 -2.92 7.78
N THR A 47 9.39 -2.57 8.99
CA THR A 47 9.59 -3.50 10.10
C THR A 47 8.45 -3.33 11.10
N ARG A 48 8.55 -4.02 12.22
CA ARG A 48 7.50 -3.99 13.27
C ARG A 48 7.23 -2.58 13.78
N LEU A 49 8.28 -1.77 13.94
CA LEU A 49 8.21 -0.45 14.58
C LEU A 49 8.83 0.67 13.73
N SER A 50 9.24 0.41 12.50
CA SER A 50 9.94 1.40 11.67
C SER A 50 9.70 1.25 10.18
N ALA A 51 9.91 2.34 9.47
CA ALA A 51 10.16 2.36 8.04
C ALA A 51 11.64 2.65 7.80
N MET A 52 12.26 1.93 6.87
CA MET A 52 13.70 1.99 6.61
C MET A 52 13.97 2.23 5.13
N LEU A 53 14.92 3.12 4.82
CA LEU A 53 15.53 3.28 3.50
C LEU A 53 16.83 2.47 3.47
N ILE A 54 16.95 1.57 2.50
CA ILE A 54 18.04 0.61 2.44
C ILE A 54 18.66 0.58 1.04
N ASP A 55 19.98 0.42 0.98
CA ASP A 55 20.69 0.05 -0.22
C ASP A 55 20.51 -1.46 -0.48
N PRO A 56 19.76 -1.86 -1.53
CA PRO A 56 19.47 -3.27 -1.78
C PRO A 56 20.71 -4.09 -2.17
N ALA A 57 21.82 -3.45 -2.57
CA ALA A 57 23.02 -4.16 -2.99
C ALA A 57 23.80 -4.76 -1.80
N ASN A 58 23.76 -4.11 -0.63
CA ASN A 58 24.58 -4.49 0.51
C ASN A 58 23.84 -4.52 1.87
N GLY A 59 22.56 -4.10 1.91
CA GLY A 59 21.76 -4.08 3.13
C GLY A 59 22.07 -2.91 4.07
N HIS A 60 22.85 -1.92 3.63
CA HIS A 60 23.11 -0.71 4.41
C HIS A 60 21.81 0.09 4.61
N VAL A 61 21.54 0.47 5.85
CA VAL A 61 20.39 1.32 6.19
C VAL A 61 20.84 2.78 6.09
N ASP A 62 20.37 3.49 5.07
CA ASP A 62 20.70 4.91 4.90
C ASP A 62 19.91 5.77 5.91
N ALA A 63 18.64 5.42 6.15
CA ALA A 63 17.76 6.16 7.06
C ALA A 63 16.65 5.28 7.65
N GLN A 64 16.13 5.70 8.80
CA GLN A 64 15.03 5.04 9.50
C GLN A 64 14.13 6.08 10.16
N ILE A 65 12.83 5.82 10.17
CA ILE A 65 11.83 6.61 10.90
C ILE A 65 10.90 5.69 11.70
N PRO A 66 10.49 6.06 12.92
CA PRO A 66 9.49 5.30 13.66
C PRO A 66 8.16 5.20 12.90
N PHE A 67 7.68 3.99 12.69
CA PHE A 67 6.41 3.71 12.04
C PHE A 67 5.87 2.35 12.50
N GLY A 68 4.92 2.36 13.43
CA GLY A 68 4.39 1.17 14.07
C GLY A 68 4.19 1.37 15.57
N GLN A 69 3.54 0.42 16.21
CA GLN A 69 3.22 0.46 17.64
C GLN A 69 3.29 -0.93 18.25
N ARG A 70 3.61 -1.05 19.55
CA ARG A 70 3.55 -2.35 20.25
C ARG A 70 2.10 -2.85 20.40
N GLY A 71 1.93 -4.15 20.59
CA GLY A 71 0.61 -4.79 20.76
C GLY A 71 0.09 -5.46 19.49
N PRO A 72 -1.23 -5.73 19.39
CA PRO A 72 -1.84 -6.41 18.24
C PRO A 72 -2.06 -5.43 17.07
N THR A 73 -0.98 -4.88 16.53
CA THR A 73 -1.01 -3.94 15.39
C THR A 73 -0.25 -4.51 14.20
N VAL A 74 -0.62 -4.06 13.01
CA VAL A 74 -0.13 -4.60 11.73
C VAL A 74 0.27 -3.44 10.82
N ASN A 75 1.46 -3.51 10.22
CA ASN A 75 1.85 -2.66 9.09
C ASN A 75 1.85 -3.55 7.83
N ALA A 76 0.74 -3.57 7.10
CA ALA A 76 0.55 -4.47 5.95
C ALA A 76 0.45 -3.75 4.61
N ALA A 77 0.02 -2.48 4.58
CA ALA A 77 0.07 -1.68 3.36
C ALA A 77 1.54 -1.54 2.91
N THR A 78 1.79 -1.68 1.62
CA THR A 78 3.14 -1.54 1.07
C THR A 78 3.52 -0.06 1.02
N PRO A 79 4.74 0.34 1.41
CA PRO A 79 5.17 1.74 1.30
C PRO A 79 5.00 2.25 -0.13
N LEU A 80 4.36 3.40 -0.33
CA LEU A 80 4.07 3.91 -1.67
C LEU A 80 5.05 5.03 -2.01
N VAL A 81 5.83 4.85 -3.08
CA VAL A 81 6.80 5.84 -3.56
C VAL A 81 6.31 6.47 -4.87
N ALA A 82 6.31 7.80 -4.93
CA ALA A 82 5.99 8.59 -6.12
C ALA A 82 7.02 9.72 -6.30
N GLY A 83 8.04 9.48 -7.12
CA GLY A 83 9.19 10.39 -7.21
C GLY A 83 10.00 10.38 -5.92
N ASP A 84 10.16 11.55 -5.30
CA ASP A 84 10.78 11.73 -3.97
C ASP A 84 9.76 11.67 -2.82
N ALA A 85 8.46 11.53 -3.10
CA ALA A 85 7.43 11.39 -2.09
C ALA A 85 7.29 9.94 -1.64
N LEU A 86 7.19 9.72 -0.33
CA LEU A 86 6.92 8.43 0.30
C LEU A 86 5.70 8.54 1.19
N PHE A 87 4.69 7.74 0.88
CA PHE A 87 3.49 7.62 1.66
C PHE A 87 3.49 6.31 2.47
N LEU A 88 3.31 6.44 3.77
CA LEU A 88 3.24 5.35 4.73
C LEU A 88 1.84 5.33 5.35
N THR A 89 1.26 4.14 5.53
CA THR A 89 -0.05 4.03 6.18
C THR A 89 -0.19 2.72 6.94
N ALA A 90 -0.82 2.81 8.10
CA ALA A 90 -1.31 1.70 8.89
C ALA A 90 -2.47 2.20 9.75
N SER A 91 -3.47 1.36 10.00
CA SER A 91 -4.48 1.64 11.02
C SER A 91 -3.90 1.47 12.44
N TYR A 92 -4.74 1.14 13.43
CA TYR A 92 -4.30 0.87 14.81
C TYR A 92 -3.65 2.06 15.51
N SER A 93 -4.10 3.28 15.21
CA SER A 93 -3.55 4.52 15.77
C SER A 93 -2.11 4.85 15.37
N ILE A 94 -1.57 4.16 14.36
CA ILE A 94 -0.26 4.47 13.77
C ILE A 94 -0.41 5.62 12.77
N GLY A 95 -1.48 5.57 11.97
CA GLY A 95 -1.85 6.64 11.07
C GLY A 95 -1.16 6.60 9.71
N ALA A 96 -1.33 7.70 8.99
CA ALA A 96 -0.73 7.96 7.71
C ALA A 96 0.37 9.03 7.83
N ARG A 97 1.43 8.90 7.03
CA ARG A 97 2.50 9.89 6.90
C ARG A 97 2.83 10.10 5.44
N MET A 98 3.03 11.35 5.06
CA MET A 98 3.69 11.71 3.80
C MET A 98 5.05 12.30 4.12
N LEU A 99 6.07 11.75 3.47
CA LEU A 99 7.47 12.11 3.67
C LEU A 99 8.07 12.51 2.32
N ARG A 100 9.05 13.41 2.34
CA ARG A 100 10.05 13.51 1.27
C ARG A 100 11.22 12.61 1.61
N VAL A 101 11.74 11.89 0.62
CA VAL A 101 12.88 10.98 0.76
C VAL A 101 14.04 11.49 -0.07
N SER A 102 15.18 11.63 0.59
CA SER A 102 16.47 11.93 -0.05
C SER A 102 17.54 10.97 0.47
N PRO A 103 18.77 11.00 -0.09
CA PRO A 103 19.90 10.28 0.49
C PRO A 103 20.22 10.71 1.93
N ASP A 104 19.84 11.92 2.33
CA ASP A 104 20.06 12.45 3.69
C ASP A 104 18.97 11.99 4.68
N GLY A 105 17.93 11.31 4.18
CA GLY A 105 16.92 10.63 4.98
C GLY A 105 15.48 11.05 4.68
N PHE A 106 14.67 11.13 5.73
CA PHE A 106 13.24 11.39 5.66
C PHE A 106 12.90 12.76 6.22
N GLU A 107 12.13 13.55 5.48
CA GLU A 107 11.53 14.81 5.91
C GLU A 107 10.00 14.65 5.97
N GLU A 108 9.38 14.86 7.12
CA GLU A 108 7.93 14.75 7.25
C GLU A 108 7.23 15.97 6.63
N ILE A 109 6.35 15.71 5.66
CA ILE A 109 5.48 16.72 5.05
C ILE A 109 4.22 16.87 5.88
N TRP A 110 3.58 15.75 6.23
CA TRP A 110 2.45 15.70 7.16
C TRP A 110 2.27 14.30 7.75
N SER A 111 1.61 14.25 8.90
CA SER A 111 1.18 13.02 9.58
C SER A 111 -0.23 13.18 10.14
N SER A 112 -1.05 12.13 10.03
CA SER A 112 -2.43 12.13 10.55
C SER A 112 -3.01 10.72 10.60
N ASP A 113 -3.72 10.39 11.68
CA ASP A 113 -4.52 9.16 11.76
C ASP A 113 -5.94 9.30 11.16
N ASP A 114 -6.37 10.52 10.89
CA ASP A 114 -7.74 10.78 10.43
C ASP A 114 -7.84 10.97 8.91
N VAL A 115 -6.74 10.87 8.17
CA VAL A 115 -6.69 11.16 6.73
C VAL A 115 -6.82 9.90 5.88
N LEU A 116 -5.90 8.94 6.01
CA LEU A 116 -5.86 7.74 5.17
C LEU A 116 -5.16 6.56 5.84
N SER A 117 -5.55 6.22 7.07
CA SER A 117 -5.07 5.05 7.81
C SER A 117 -5.68 3.74 7.30
N SER A 118 -4.96 3.03 6.42
CA SER A 118 -5.39 1.77 5.81
C SER A 118 -4.91 0.58 6.62
N GLN A 119 -5.77 -0.43 6.83
CA GLN A 119 -5.42 -1.61 7.62
C GLN A 119 -4.37 -2.47 6.92
N TYR A 120 -4.62 -2.80 5.65
CA TYR A 120 -3.72 -3.64 4.85
C TYR A 120 -3.74 -3.32 3.35
N ASN A 121 -4.74 -2.61 2.84
CA ASN A 121 -4.79 -2.23 1.43
C ASN A 121 -3.80 -1.11 1.17
N THR A 122 -3.04 -1.23 0.08
CA THR A 122 -2.09 -0.19 -0.34
C THR A 122 -2.83 0.84 -1.19
N PRO A 123 -2.87 2.13 -0.80
CA PRO A 123 -3.41 3.17 -1.65
C PRO A 123 -2.61 3.35 -2.94
N VAL A 124 -3.24 3.90 -3.97
CA VAL A 124 -2.58 4.23 -5.24
C VAL A 124 -2.36 5.73 -5.36
N TYR A 125 -1.30 6.13 -6.06
CA TYR A 125 -1.01 7.52 -6.38
C TYR A 125 -1.32 7.83 -7.84
N ALA A 126 -2.06 8.90 -8.10
CA ALA A 126 -2.25 9.46 -9.45
C ALA A 126 -2.31 10.99 -9.36
N ASP A 127 -1.51 11.68 -10.19
CA ASP A 127 -1.55 13.15 -10.38
C ASP A 127 -1.60 13.97 -9.08
N GLY A 128 -0.74 13.64 -8.11
CA GLY A 128 -0.68 14.35 -6.82
C GLY A 128 -1.76 13.95 -5.82
N ARG A 129 -2.47 12.85 -6.07
CA ARG A 129 -3.58 12.37 -5.24
C ARG A 129 -3.37 10.92 -4.82
N LEU A 130 -3.79 10.63 -3.59
CA LEU A 130 -3.86 9.29 -3.05
C LEU A 130 -5.31 8.81 -3.09
N TYR A 131 -5.52 7.60 -3.57
CA TYR A 131 -6.82 6.92 -3.54
C TYR A 131 -6.68 5.63 -2.74
N GLY A 132 -7.45 5.50 -1.67
CA GLY A 132 -7.30 4.38 -0.75
C GLY A 132 -8.44 4.23 0.24
N ILE A 133 -8.39 3.14 0.98
CA ILE A 133 -9.35 2.85 2.04
C ILE A 133 -8.81 3.38 3.37
N HIS A 134 -9.58 4.23 4.03
CA HIS A 134 -9.36 4.61 5.42
C HIS A 134 -10.25 3.76 6.33
N GLY A 135 -9.66 3.11 7.33
CA GLY A 135 -10.41 2.31 8.30
C GLY A 135 -10.01 0.84 8.32
N ARG A 136 -10.84 0.02 8.97
CA ARG A 136 -10.54 -1.36 9.34
C ARG A 136 -11.70 -2.31 9.03
N GLU A 137 -11.35 -3.46 8.46
CA GLU A 137 -12.27 -4.58 8.22
C GLU A 137 -12.92 -5.06 9.52
N ASP A 138 -12.12 -5.30 10.55
CA ASP A 138 -12.57 -5.95 11.77
C ASP A 138 -13.43 -5.06 12.68
N VAL A 139 -13.42 -3.75 12.45
CA VAL A 139 -14.32 -2.78 13.11
C VAL A 139 -15.56 -2.50 12.24
N GLY A 140 -15.54 -2.90 10.97
CA GLY A 140 -16.64 -2.67 10.03
C GLY A 140 -16.77 -1.23 9.54
N VAL A 141 -15.82 -0.36 9.86
CA VAL A 141 -15.82 1.07 9.46
C VAL A 141 -14.69 1.29 8.49
N ALA A 142 -15.04 1.53 7.22
CA ALA A 142 -14.08 1.79 6.17
C ALA A 142 -14.68 2.72 5.09
N ALA A 143 -13.93 3.75 4.73
CA ALA A 143 -14.29 4.75 3.74
C ALA A 143 -13.29 4.76 2.59
N LEU A 144 -13.78 4.92 1.36
CA LEU A 144 -12.92 5.22 0.21
C LEU A 144 -12.65 6.72 0.17
N ARG A 145 -11.38 7.13 0.08
CA ARG A 145 -11.01 8.54 0.07
C ARG A 145 -10.10 8.90 -1.08
N CYS A 146 -10.23 10.15 -1.54
CA CYS A 146 -9.20 10.85 -2.29
C CYS A 146 -8.54 11.88 -1.39
N VAL A 147 -7.22 11.88 -1.34
CA VAL A 147 -6.43 12.77 -0.51
C VAL A 147 -5.42 13.52 -1.36
N GLU A 148 -5.25 14.82 -1.12
CA GLU A 148 -4.15 15.58 -1.68
C GLU A 148 -2.83 15.16 -1.05
N ALA A 149 -1.95 14.56 -1.86
CA ALA A 149 -0.67 14.01 -1.40
C ALA A 149 0.21 15.08 -0.73
N ALA A 150 0.23 16.30 -1.26
CA ALA A 150 1.09 17.38 -0.76
C ALA A 150 0.66 17.95 0.61
N THR A 151 -0.62 17.82 0.99
CA THR A 151 -1.16 18.53 2.16
C THR A 151 -1.91 17.63 3.15
N GLY A 152 -2.25 16.41 2.77
CA GLY A 152 -3.10 15.52 3.57
C GLY A 152 -4.58 15.91 3.53
N LYS A 153 -4.98 16.92 2.76
CA LYS A 153 -6.38 17.35 2.67
C LYS A 153 -7.23 16.26 2.00
N VAL A 154 -8.22 15.75 2.73
CA VAL A 154 -9.26 14.88 2.17
C VAL A 154 -10.10 15.68 1.19
N ARG A 155 -10.10 15.29 -0.08
CA ARG A 155 -10.83 15.94 -1.17
C ARG A 155 -12.28 15.49 -1.19
N TRP A 156 -12.48 14.19 -1.02
CA TRP A 156 -13.79 13.57 -0.85
C TRP A 156 -13.63 12.26 -0.09
N SER A 157 -14.72 11.85 0.57
CA SER A 157 -14.86 10.57 1.28
C SER A 157 -16.16 9.91 0.82
N VAL A 158 -16.14 8.61 0.62
CA VAL A 158 -17.32 7.77 0.51
C VAL A 158 -17.33 6.88 1.73
N ASP A 159 -18.13 7.28 2.72
CA ASP A 159 -18.25 6.56 3.98
C ASP A 159 -19.01 5.26 3.75
N ASP A 160 -18.83 4.30 4.67
CA ASP A 160 -19.41 2.94 4.59
C ASP A 160 -19.15 2.23 3.26
N PHE A 161 -18.04 2.55 2.59
CA PHE A 161 -17.64 1.90 1.35
C PHE A 161 -17.21 0.45 1.59
N GLY A 162 -16.74 0.15 2.80
CA GLY A 162 -16.12 -1.13 3.13
C GLY A 162 -14.66 -1.19 2.67
N VAL A 163 -14.04 -2.34 2.89
CA VAL A 163 -12.63 -2.56 2.57
C VAL A 163 -12.47 -3.06 1.14
N ALA A 164 -11.46 -2.55 0.43
CA ALA A 164 -11.20 -2.88 -0.96
C ALA A 164 -9.71 -2.77 -1.30
N HIS A 165 -9.24 -3.67 -2.16
CA HIS A 165 -8.00 -3.46 -2.90
C HIS A 165 -8.22 -2.42 -3.98
N VAL A 166 -7.29 -1.47 -4.11
CA VAL A 166 -7.36 -0.38 -5.08
C VAL A 166 -6.28 -0.58 -6.13
N LEU A 167 -6.68 -0.71 -7.39
CA LEU A 167 -5.77 -0.75 -8.53
C LEU A 167 -5.99 0.49 -9.39
N LEU A 168 -4.90 1.12 -9.82
CA LEU A 168 -4.94 2.20 -10.81
C LEU A 168 -4.69 1.62 -12.20
N ALA A 169 -5.58 1.90 -13.14
CA ALA A 169 -5.48 1.47 -14.54
C ALA A 169 -5.75 2.65 -15.46
N GLY A 170 -4.67 3.31 -15.92
CA GLY A 170 -4.79 4.58 -16.65
C GLY A 170 -5.40 5.65 -15.76
N ASP A 171 -6.56 6.19 -16.17
CA ASP A 171 -7.32 7.20 -15.44
C ASP A 171 -8.44 6.62 -14.55
N LYS A 172 -8.45 5.29 -14.36
CA LYS A 172 -9.51 4.57 -13.63
C LYS A 172 -9.01 3.86 -12.40
N LEU A 173 -9.90 3.75 -11.42
CA LEU A 173 -9.75 2.92 -10.24
C LEU A 173 -10.55 1.64 -10.45
N LEU A 174 -9.90 0.50 -10.25
CA LEU A 174 -10.55 -0.79 -10.10
C LEU A 174 -10.48 -1.20 -8.64
N LEU A 175 -11.65 -1.26 -8.01
CA LEU A 175 -11.82 -1.48 -6.57
C LEU A 175 -12.38 -2.89 -6.38
N ALA A 176 -11.58 -3.78 -5.81
CA ALA A 176 -12.01 -5.13 -5.46
C ALA A 176 -12.33 -5.18 -3.98
N LYS A 177 -13.61 -5.08 -3.65
CA LYS A 177 -14.12 -5.09 -2.28
C LYS A 177 -14.03 -6.51 -1.70
N ILE A 178 -13.77 -6.58 -0.41
CA ILE A 178 -13.61 -7.86 0.30
C ILE A 178 -14.89 -8.71 0.30
N ASP A 179 -16.05 -8.09 0.11
CA ASP A 179 -17.37 -8.72 -0.01
C ASP A 179 -17.65 -9.25 -1.44
N GLY A 180 -16.63 -9.35 -2.28
CA GLY A 180 -16.72 -9.93 -3.63
C GLY A 180 -17.22 -8.97 -4.70
N GLN A 181 -17.57 -7.72 -4.34
CA GLN A 181 -17.94 -6.70 -5.32
C GLN A 181 -16.72 -6.08 -6.01
N LEU A 182 -16.79 -5.96 -7.34
CA LEU A 182 -15.90 -5.15 -8.14
C LEU A 182 -16.57 -3.82 -8.49
N VAL A 183 -15.82 -2.73 -8.36
CA VAL A 183 -16.28 -1.38 -8.73
C VAL A 183 -15.23 -0.74 -9.63
N LEU A 184 -15.64 -0.35 -10.83
CA LEU A 184 -14.85 0.50 -11.71
C LEU A 184 -15.27 1.95 -11.46
N ALA A 185 -14.31 2.85 -11.27
CA ALA A 185 -14.57 4.28 -11.06
C ALA A 185 -13.53 5.15 -11.75
N GLN A 186 -13.86 6.41 -12.00
CA GLN A 186 -12.86 7.39 -12.44
C GLN A 186 -11.90 7.74 -11.29
N ALA A 187 -10.61 7.86 -11.57
CA ALA A 187 -9.63 8.43 -10.64
C ALA A 187 -9.74 9.97 -10.61
N SER A 188 -10.88 10.49 -10.17
CA SER A 188 -11.17 11.93 -10.16
C SER A 188 -10.88 12.56 -8.79
N PRO A 189 -10.18 13.69 -8.72
CA PRO A 189 -10.01 14.44 -7.47
C PRO A 189 -11.23 15.26 -7.06
N GLU A 190 -12.25 15.37 -7.92
CA GLU A 190 -13.41 16.24 -7.69
C GLU A 190 -14.49 15.54 -6.86
N LYS A 191 -14.76 14.27 -7.20
CA LYS A 191 -15.74 13.41 -6.51
C LYS A 191 -15.52 11.96 -6.89
N PHE A 192 -16.07 11.05 -6.09
CA PHE A 192 -16.18 9.64 -6.49
C PHE A 192 -17.18 9.49 -7.65
N GLN A 193 -16.75 8.83 -8.73
CA GLN A 193 -17.55 8.63 -9.94
C GLN A 193 -17.51 7.14 -10.35
N PRO A 194 -18.42 6.30 -9.82
CA PRO A 194 -18.50 4.91 -10.23
C PRO A 194 -19.00 4.80 -11.67
N LEU A 195 -18.33 3.98 -12.46
CA LEU A 195 -18.65 3.68 -13.86
C LEU A 195 -19.38 2.34 -14.00
N ALA A 196 -19.01 1.34 -13.19
CA ALA A 196 -19.65 0.03 -13.18
C ALA A 196 -19.51 -0.64 -11.81
N ARG A 197 -20.44 -1.56 -11.50
CA ARG A 197 -20.40 -2.44 -10.34
C ARG A 197 -20.77 -3.86 -10.76
N HIS A 198 -20.07 -4.84 -10.21
CA HIS A 198 -20.36 -6.25 -10.47
C HIS A 198 -20.10 -7.08 -9.21
N ALA A 199 -21.10 -7.86 -8.78
CA ALA A 199 -20.91 -8.88 -7.76
C ALA A 199 -20.22 -10.09 -8.41
N ALA A 200 -18.91 -10.18 -8.23
CA ALA A 200 -18.09 -11.17 -8.93
C ALA A 200 -17.85 -12.44 -8.10
N PHE A 201 -17.95 -12.36 -6.77
CA PHE A 201 -17.70 -13.45 -5.84
C PHE A 201 -18.73 -13.43 -4.71
N ASP A 202 -19.01 -14.61 -4.17
CA ASP A 202 -19.85 -14.77 -2.97
C ASP A 202 -18.99 -14.92 -1.70
N GLY A 203 -17.70 -15.24 -1.82
CA GLY A 203 -16.75 -15.39 -0.71
C GLY A 203 -15.87 -14.15 -0.45
N THR A 204 -14.89 -14.30 0.45
CA THR A 204 -14.03 -13.20 0.88
C THR A 204 -12.88 -12.95 -0.10
N LEU A 205 -12.87 -11.78 -0.74
CA LEU A 205 -11.81 -11.37 -1.68
C LEU A 205 -10.63 -10.72 -0.93
N ARG A 206 -9.93 -11.48 -0.09
CA ARG A 206 -8.79 -10.95 0.69
C ARG A 206 -7.48 -10.89 -0.11
N ALA A 207 -7.32 -11.75 -1.11
CA ALA A 207 -6.12 -11.75 -1.96
C ALA A 207 -6.08 -10.52 -2.88
N ILE A 208 -4.90 -9.91 -3.04
CA ILE A 208 -4.73 -8.76 -3.96
C ILE A 208 -4.93 -9.25 -5.40
N PRO A 209 -5.84 -8.65 -6.18
CA PRO A 209 -6.02 -9.01 -7.60
C PRO A 209 -4.81 -8.63 -8.45
N ALA A 210 -4.60 -9.36 -9.55
CA ALA A 210 -3.64 -9.01 -10.58
C ALA A 210 -4.38 -8.53 -11.85
N LEU A 211 -3.95 -7.40 -12.41
CA LEU A 211 -4.51 -6.86 -13.65
C LEU A 211 -3.46 -6.88 -14.76
N SER A 212 -3.79 -7.45 -15.91
CA SER A 212 -2.92 -7.43 -17.09
C SER A 212 -3.75 -7.47 -18.38
N GLY A 213 -3.49 -6.56 -19.31
CA GLY A 213 -4.15 -6.54 -20.62
C GLY A 213 -5.69 -6.55 -20.56
N GLY A 214 -6.27 -5.84 -19.58
CA GLY A 214 -7.72 -5.82 -19.36
C GLY A 214 -8.29 -7.07 -18.66
N LYS A 215 -7.46 -8.02 -18.23
CA LYS A 215 -7.89 -9.20 -17.49
C LYS A 215 -7.56 -9.07 -16.01
N LEU A 216 -8.58 -9.14 -15.18
CA LEU A 216 -8.46 -9.17 -13.72
C LEU A 216 -8.47 -10.62 -13.25
N LEU A 217 -7.35 -11.07 -12.68
CA LEU A 217 -7.26 -12.31 -11.93
C LEU A 217 -7.54 -12.01 -10.46
N ALA A 218 -8.65 -12.52 -9.95
CA ALA A 218 -9.07 -12.35 -8.56
C ALA A 218 -9.54 -13.68 -8.00
N ARG A 219 -9.32 -13.91 -6.71
CA ARG A 219 -9.80 -15.10 -6.02
C ARG A 219 -10.45 -14.75 -4.69
N ASP A 220 -11.47 -15.52 -4.34
CA ASP A 220 -11.97 -15.58 -2.98
C ASP A 220 -11.43 -16.83 -2.27
N ASP A 221 -12.14 -17.31 -1.25
CA ASP A 221 -11.80 -18.50 -0.47
C ASP A 221 -12.06 -19.81 -1.25
N ASN A 222 -12.84 -19.80 -2.33
CA ASN A 222 -13.35 -20.98 -3.03
C ASN A 222 -12.87 -21.09 -4.48
N GLU A 223 -12.70 -19.97 -5.17
CA GLU A 223 -12.45 -19.94 -6.61
C GLU A 223 -11.52 -18.82 -7.07
N LEU A 224 -10.86 -19.03 -8.20
CA LEU A 224 -10.07 -18.03 -8.93
C LEU A 224 -10.78 -17.73 -10.26
N LYS A 225 -11.10 -16.47 -10.51
CA LYS A 225 -11.69 -16.02 -11.78
C LYS A 225 -10.72 -15.16 -12.57
N CYS A 226 -10.81 -15.28 -13.89
CA CYS A 226 -10.26 -14.33 -14.84
C CYS A 226 -11.42 -13.54 -15.43
N ILE A 227 -11.53 -12.26 -15.05
CA ILE A 227 -12.64 -11.39 -15.41
C ILE A 227 -12.14 -10.40 -16.45
N ASP A 228 -12.83 -10.31 -17.58
CA ASP A 228 -12.54 -9.25 -18.54
C ASP A 228 -13.09 -7.92 -18.02
N VAL A 229 -12.17 -7.00 -17.74
CA VAL A 229 -12.44 -5.64 -17.26
C VAL A 229 -11.96 -4.61 -18.27
N SER A 230 -11.55 -5.04 -19.47
CA SER A 230 -11.45 -4.11 -20.59
C SER A 230 -12.85 -3.55 -20.84
N ALA A 231 -12.94 -2.25 -21.06
CA ALA A 231 -14.21 -1.63 -21.41
C ALA A 231 -14.81 -2.40 -22.60
N GLY A 232 -16.06 -2.82 -22.47
CA GLY A 232 -16.85 -3.28 -23.59
C GLY A 232 -18.21 -2.60 -23.55
N PRO A 233 -18.79 -2.19 -24.69
CA PRO A 233 -18.17 -1.61 -25.89
C PRO A 233 -17.86 -0.11 -25.74
#